data_AF-A0AAV2BJB4-F1
#
_entry.id   AF-A0AAV2BJB4-F1
#
_cell.length_a   1.000
_cell.length_b   1.000
_cell.length_c   1.000
_cell.angle_alpha   90.00
_cell.angle_beta   90.00
_cell.angle_gamma   90.00
#
_symmetry.space_group_name_H-M   'P 1'
#
loop_
_entity.id
_entity.type
_entity.pdbx_description
1 polymer ?
#
loop_
_entity_poly.entity_id
_entity_poly.type
_entity_poly.pdbx_seq_one_letter_code
_entity_poly.pdbx_strand_id
1 'polypeptide(L)'
;MEAKHWAAFFVYLISSSYVGMVVGQTGCQPNEKMERVFDKCFENVSTQLTDETFNLQDETTGNLQMTGGTVSGLHNVRVTPPLRCACDKDLIRIFIKLSFIDVTVTFVVTLLDDLLGGLLGNLGSSLARLLGQVVNLLVNLLALEINIVVTVEQRLIPGSTCTVTSFRVTRISEIKLLNLNLTQLLVGLLGDILTPVVDTLLRNLLQRQVRAIIVSEIQKITITQDMFTCN
;
A
#
# COMPACT_ATOMS: atom_id res chain seq x y z
N MET A 1 28.18 22.97 8.16
CA MET A 1 27.78 21.78 8.96
C MET A 1 26.66 20.95 8.30
N GLU A 2 26.22 21.25 7.07
CA GLU A 2 25.01 20.65 6.49
C GLU A 2 25.26 19.47 5.54
N ALA A 3 26.39 19.42 4.82
CA ALA A 3 26.65 18.35 3.85
C ALA A 3 26.77 16.94 4.47
N LYS A 4 27.21 16.83 5.74
CA LYS A 4 27.33 15.54 6.44
C LYS A 4 25.98 14.94 6.83
N HIS A 5 24.96 15.77 7.08
CA HIS A 5 23.60 15.30 7.41
C HIS A 5 22.86 14.81 6.16
N TRP A 6 23.04 15.49 5.02
CA TRP A 6 22.50 15.03 3.74
C TRP A 6 23.17 13.74 3.27
N ALA A 7 24.47 13.56 3.48
CA ALA A 7 25.16 12.30 3.18
C ALA A 7 24.61 11.13 4.01
N ALA A 8 24.32 11.34 5.31
CA ALA A 8 23.69 10.30 6.14
C ALA A 8 22.27 9.95 5.67
N PHE A 9 21.50 10.94 5.21
CA PHE A 9 20.17 10.74 4.64
C PHE A 9 20.21 9.99 3.30
N PHE A 10 21.18 10.30 2.43
CA PHE A 10 21.40 9.57 1.17
C PHE A 10 21.91 8.14 1.41
N VAL A 11 22.81 7.93 2.36
CA VAL A 11 23.26 6.59 2.76
C VAL A 11 22.10 5.79 3.38
N TYR A 12 21.20 6.42 4.14
CA TYR A 12 19.99 5.77 4.67
C TYR A 12 18.99 5.41 3.56
N LEU A 13 18.80 6.29 2.56
CA LEU A 13 17.93 6.04 1.41
C LEU A 13 18.47 4.92 0.50
N ILE A 14 19.79 4.90 0.24
CA ILE A 14 20.45 3.85 -0.55
C ILE A 14 20.51 2.53 0.25
N SER A 15 20.66 2.58 1.57
CA SER A 15 20.60 1.38 2.42
C SER A 15 19.19 0.88 2.72
N SER A 16 18.14 1.67 2.45
CA SER A 16 16.75 1.19 2.47
C SER A 16 16.29 0.56 1.15
N SER A 17 17.05 0.78 0.07
CA SER A 17 16.89 0.08 -1.22
C SER A 17 17.78 -1.17 -1.32
N TYR A 18 18.78 -1.29 -0.43
CA TYR A 18 19.35 -2.57 -0.05
C TYR A 18 18.43 -3.23 0.99
N VAL A 19 17.74 -4.29 0.60
CA VAL A 19 17.33 -5.30 1.58
C VAL A 19 18.64 -5.82 2.17
N GLY A 20 19.01 -5.30 3.35
CA GLY A 20 20.32 -5.49 3.95
C GLY A 20 20.66 -6.96 4.07
N MET A 21 21.72 -7.38 3.39
CA MET A 21 22.44 -8.60 3.77
C MET A 21 23.02 -8.34 5.15
N VAL A 22 22.41 -8.94 6.17
CA VAL A 22 22.95 -8.95 7.52
C VAL A 22 24.26 -9.74 7.48
N VAL A 23 25.30 -9.26 8.16
CA VAL A 23 26.58 -9.95 8.31
C VAL A 23 26.32 -11.38 8.80
N GLY A 24 26.64 -12.38 7.97
CA GLY A 24 26.37 -13.81 8.24
C GLY A 24 25.31 -14.48 7.36
N GLN A 25 24.62 -13.73 6.49
CA GLN A 25 23.62 -14.27 5.58
C GLN A 25 24.26 -14.71 4.25
N THR A 26 24.13 -16.00 3.94
CA THR A 26 24.41 -16.54 2.62
C THR A 26 23.23 -16.26 1.70
N GLY A 27 23.50 -15.78 0.48
CA GLY A 27 22.44 -15.62 -0.51
C GLY A 27 21.85 -16.98 -0.83
N CYS A 28 20.54 -17.05 -1.08
CA CYS A 28 19.97 -18.26 -1.68
C CYS A 28 19.31 -17.99 -3.01
N GLN A 29 19.41 -19.00 -3.85
CA GLN A 29 18.77 -19.04 -5.16
C GLN A 29 17.52 -19.89 -5.04
N PRO A 30 16.31 -19.28 -5.06
CA PRO A 30 15.08 -20.04 -5.16
C PRO A 30 15.03 -20.73 -6.52
N ASN A 31 14.42 -21.92 -6.57
CA ASN A 31 14.19 -22.62 -7.83
C ASN A 31 12.73 -22.50 -8.28
N GLU A 32 12.44 -23.07 -9.45
CA GLU A 32 11.09 -23.02 -10.04
C GLU A 32 10.00 -23.66 -9.15
N LYS A 33 10.36 -24.66 -8.33
CA LYS A 33 9.41 -25.27 -7.39
C LYS A 33 8.98 -24.27 -6.31
N MET A 34 9.91 -23.45 -5.84
CA MET A 34 9.60 -22.37 -4.88
C MET A 34 8.75 -21.28 -5.49
N GLU A 35 9.10 -20.84 -6.70
CA GLU A 35 8.34 -19.82 -7.44
C GLU A 35 6.89 -20.26 -7.64
N ARG A 36 6.66 -21.49 -8.14
CA ARG A 36 5.31 -22.04 -8.34
C ARG A 36 4.47 -22.10 -7.05
N VAL A 37 5.10 -22.37 -5.90
CA VAL A 37 4.38 -22.40 -4.60
C VAL A 37 3.91 -21.00 -4.21
N PHE A 38 4.75 -19.98 -4.40
CA PHE A 38 4.35 -18.60 -4.15
C PHE A 38 3.38 -18.07 -5.19
N ASP A 39 3.53 -18.42 -6.46
CA ASP A 39 2.57 -18.05 -7.51
C ASP A 39 1.17 -18.54 -7.16
N LYS A 40 1.04 -19.82 -6.77
CA LYS A 40 -0.23 -20.38 -6.31
C LYS A 40 -0.76 -19.70 -5.05
N CYS A 41 0.13 -19.36 -4.11
CA CYS A 41 -0.25 -18.61 -2.91
C CYS A 41 -0.85 -17.26 -3.27
N PHE A 42 -0.24 -16.51 -4.21
CA PHE A 42 -0.71 -15.18 -4.58
C PHE A 42 -1.91 -15.21 -5.54
N GLU A 43 -2.11 -16.31 -6.27
CA GLU A 43 -3.37 -16.60 -6.96
C GLU A 43 -4.53 -16.71 -5.96
N ASN A 44 -4.36 -17.49 -4.88
CA ASN A 44 -5.35 -17.57 -3.80
C ASN A 44 -5.59 -16.23 -3.10
N VAL A 45 -4.52 -15.45 -2.85
CA VAL A 45 -4.64 -14.10 -2.28
C VAL A 45 -5.46 -13.22 -3.22
N SER A 46 -5.18 -13.23 -4.53
CA SER A 46 -5.94 -12.45 -5.52
C SER A 46 -7.43 -12.84 -5.53
N THR A 47 -7.75 -14.14 -5.43
CA THR A 47 -9.13 -14.60 -5.29
C THR A 47 -9.79 -14.05 -4.03
N GLN A 48 -9.16 -14.17 -2.86
CA GLN A 48 -9.72 -13.65 -1.60
C GLN A 48 -9.92 -12.13 -1.63
N LEU A 49 -8.97 -11.39 -2.21
CA LEU A 49 -9.10 -9.94 -2.39
C LEU A 49 -10.22 -9.54 -3.36
N THR A 50 -10.72 -10.47 -4.19
CA THR A 50 -11.85 -10.22 -5.09
C THR A 50 -13.18 -10.31 -4.36
N ASP A 51 -13.30 -11.25 -3.43
CA ASP A 51 -14.54 -11.53 -2.70
C ASP A 51 -14.75 -10.58 -1.50
N GLU A 52 -13.72 -9.81 -1.14
CA GLU A 52 -13.72 -8.96 0.06
C GLU A 52 -14.01 -7.49 -0.26
N THR A 53 -14.84 -6.87 0.57
CA THR A 53 -15.13 -5.43 0.50
C THR A 53 -14.26 -4.68 1.50
N PHE A 54 -13.42 -3.79 0.98
CA PHE A 54 -12.45 -3.04 1.77
C PHE A 54 -13.01 -1.68 2.15
N ASN A 55 -13.48 -1.55 3.38
CA ASN A 55 -14.00 -0.28 3.90
C ASN A 55 -12.90 0.51 4.60
N LEU A 56 -12.85 1.81 4.32
CA LEU A 56 -12.01 2.78 5.02
C LEU A 56 -12.80 3.40 6.16
N GLN A 57 -12.09 3.79 7.20
CA GLN A 57 -12.67 4.49 8.33
C GLN A 57 -13.09 5.91 7.89
N ASP A 58 -14.23 6.37 8.41
CA ASP A 58 -14.65 7.76 8.25
C ASP A 58 -13.64 8.68 8.96
N GLU A 59 -13.30 9.78 8.30
CA GLU A 59 -12.26 10.71 8.75
C GLU A 59 -12.77 12.14 8.67
N THR A 60 -12.45 12.96 9.66
CA THR A 60 -12.73 14.41 9.64
C THR A 60 -11.41 15.16 9.75
N THR A 61 -11.06 15.93 8.73
CA THR A 61 -9.81 16.70 8.69
C THR A 61 -10.13 18.15 8.36
N GLY A 62 -9.94 19.03 9.33
CA GLY A 62 -10.26 20.46 9.19
C GLY A 62 -11.72 20.66 8.80
N ASN A 63 -11.96 21.22 7.62
CA ASN A 63 -13.28 21.56 7.10
C ASN A 63 -13.81 20.52 6.10
N LEU A 64 -13.30 19.29 6.15
CA LEU A 64 -13.71 18.20 5.28
C LEU A 64 -14.08 16.98 6.13
N GLN A 65 -15.21 16.37 5.80
CA GLN A 65 -15.59 15.08 6.34
C GLN A 65 -15.60 14.06 5.19
N MET A 66 -14.92 12.93 5.39
CA MET A 66 -14.86 11.82 4.45
C MET A 66 -15.63 10.65 5.06
N THR A 67 -16.64 10.15 4.36
CA THR A 67 -17.50 9.06 4.86
C THR A 67 -17.72 7.97 3.82
N GLY A 68 -18.02 6.77 4.29
CA GLY A 68 -18.40 5.64 3.43
C GLY A 68 -17.28 5.22 2.49
N GLY A 69 -16.03 5.31 2.97
CA GLY A 69 -14.85 5.03 2.16
C GLY A 69 -14.79 3.56 1.73
N THR A 70 -14.56 3.31 0.45
CA THR A 70 -14.40 1.95 -0.10
C THR A 70 -13.18 1.86 -1.00
N VAL A 71 -12.52 0.69 -1.01
CA VAL A 71 -11.36 0.40 -1.86
C VAL A 71 -11.70 -0.76 -2.78
N SER A 72 -11.34 -0.60 -4.05
CA SER A 72 -11.48 -1.62 -5.10
C SER A 72 -10.18 -1.75 -5.91
N GLY A 73 -10.03 -2.85 -6.64
CA GLY A 73 -8.85 -3.12 -7.47
C GLY A 73 -7.68 -3.80 -6.73
N LEU A 74 -7.80 -4.10 -5.44
CA LEU A 74 -6.74 -4.81 -4.69
C LEU A 74 -6.50 -6.24 -5.21
N HIS A 75 -7.47 -6.85 -5.89
CA HIS A 75 -7.29 -8.16 -6.54
C HIS A 75 -6.24 -8.14 -7.66
N ASN A 76 -5.92 -6.98 -8.24
CA ASN A 76 -4.86 -6.79 -9.25
C ASN A 76 -3.46 -6.78 -8.61
N VAL A 77 -3.23 -7.66 -7.64
CA VAL A 77 -1.94 -7.88 -7.00
C VAL A 77 -1.04 -8.68 -7.93
N ARG A 78 0.20 -8.24 -8.09
CA ARG A 78 1.24 -8.92 -8.87
C ARG A 78 2.48 -9.11 -8.03
N VAL A 79 3.04 -10.32 -8.07
CA VAL A 79 4.37 -10.59 -7.54
C VAL A 79 5.41 -10.08 -8.54
N THR A 80 6.40 -9.31 -8.07
CA THR A 80 7.51 -8.88 -8.92
C THR A 80 8.65 -9.91 -8.87
N PRO A 81 8.93 -10.64 -9.97
CA PRO A 81 10.05 -11.55 -10.04
C PRO A 81 11.41 -10.81 -10.15
N PRO A 82 12.53 -11.47 -9.82
CA PRO A 82 12.62 -12.80 -9.21
C PRO A 82 12.37 -12.76 -7.69
N LEU A 83 11.95 -13.90 -7.12
CA LEU A 83 11.96 -14.08 -5.67
C LEU A 83 13.41 -13.97 -5.16
N ARG A 84 13.57 -13.35 -3.99
CA ARG A 84 14.88 -13.24 -3.33
C ARG A 84 14.82 -13.94 -2.00
N CYS A 85 15.89 -14.64 -1.64
CA CYS A 85 15.97 -15.28 -0.34
C CYS A 85 17.39 -15.21 0.24
N ALA A 86 17.47 -15.41 1.55
CA ALA A 86 18.70 -15.54 2.30
C ALA A 86 18.61 -16.72 3.26
N CYS A 87 19.72 -17.43 3.44
CA CYS A 87 19.84 -18.49 4.43
C CYS A 87 20.62 -17.99 5.65
N ASP A 88 20.18 -18.42 6.83
CA ASP A 88 20.90 -18.25 8.09
C ASP A 88 20.74 -19.53 8.91
N LYS A 89 21.73 -20.43 8.81
CA LYS A 89 21.74 -21.76 9.46
C LYS A 89 20.44 -22.53 9.18
N ASP A 90 19.57 -22.63 10.18
CA ASP A 90 18.30 -23.35 10.14
C ASP A 90 17.12 -22.44 9.78
N LEU A 91 17.35 -21.24 9.26
CA LEU A 91 16.32 -20.27 8.89
C LEU A 91 16.48 -19.89 7.41
N ILE A 92 15.37 -19.92 6.68
CA ILE A 92 15.27 -19.28 5.38
C ILE A 92 14.42 -18.01 5.51
N ARG A 93 14.92 -16.92 4.95
CA ARG A 93 14.21 -15.64 4.83
C ARG A 93 13.93 -15.36 3.35
N ILE A 94 12.70 -15.02 3.02
CA ILE A 94 12.22 -14.81 1.65
C ILE A 94 11.67 -13.40 1.58
N PHE A 95 12.07 -12.66 0.55
CA PHE A 95 11.65 -11.29 0.31
C PHE A 95 10.77 -11.26 -0.94
N ILE A 96 9.51 -10.93 -0.72
CA ILE A 96 8.49 -10.91 -1.76
C ILE A 96 8.11 -9.45 -2.01
N LYS A 97 8.16 -9.04 -3.27
CA LYS A 97 7.71 -7.72 -3.72
C LYS A 97 6.34 -7.88 -4.37
N LEU A 98 5.38 -7.08 -3.93
CA LEU A 98 4.02 -7.06 -4.44
C LEU A 98 3.70 -5.67 -4.96
N SER A 99 3.04 -5.62 -6.12
CA SER A 99 2.48 -4.39 -6.69
C SER A 99 0.97 -4.58 -6.83
N PHE A 100 0.18 -3.65 -6.28
CA PHE A 100 -1.25 -3.54 -6.54
C PHE A 100 -1.43 -2.45 -7.59
N ILE A 101 -2.10 -2.78 -8.69
CA ILE A 101 -2.23 -1.88 -9.85
C ILE A 101 -3.66 -1.38 -9.96
N ASP A 102 -3.82 -0.09 -10.29
CA ASP A 102 -5.11 0.56 -10.52
C ASP A 102 -6.09 0.42 -9.34
N VAL A 103 -5.61 0.76 -8.14
CA VAL A 103 -6.42 0.73 -6.92
C VAL A 103 -7.30 1.97 -6.86
N THR A 104 -8.62 1.79 -6.83
CA THR A 104 -9.57 2.89 -6.77
C THR A 104 -10.13 3.02 -5.36
N VAL A 105 -10.16 4.24 -4.85
CA VAL A 105 -10.71 4.60 -3.56
C VAL A 105 -11.88 5.55 -3.76
N THR A 106 -13.04 5.22 -3.21
CA THR A 106 -14.25 6.03 -3.35
C THR A 106 -14.71 6.52 -1.99
N PHE A 107 -15.04 7.82 -1.89
CA PHE A 107 -15.57 8.45 -0.69
C PHE A 107 -16.72 9.39 -1.01
N VAL A 108 -17.59 9.59 -0.03
CA VAL A 108 -18.43 10.79 0.04
C VAL A 108 -17.67 11.84 0.86
N VAL A 109 -17.35 12.96 0.23
CA VAL A 109 -16.65 14.08 0.84
C VAL A 109 -17.63 15.22 1.07
N THR A 110 -17.77 15.64 2.31
CA THR A 110 -18.61 16.77 2.72
C THR A 110 -17.72 17.97 3.04
N LEU A 111 -17.96 19.09 2.34
CA LEU A 111 -17.30 20.37 2.62
C LEU A 111 -18.04 21.10 3.75
N LEU A 112 -17.32 21.45 4.81
CA LEU A 112 -17.82 22.24 5.93
C LEU A 112 -17.63 23.75 5.65
N ASP A 113 -18.57 24.58 6.12
CA ASP A 113 -18.78 25.99 5.72
C ASP A 113 -17.53 26.89 5.71
N ASP A 114 -16.57 26.65 6.61
CA ASP A 114 -15.36 27.48 6.74
C ASP A 114 -14.42 27.41 5.52
N LEU A 115 -14.39 26.29 4.76
CA LEU A 115 -13.58 26.19 3.54
C LEU A 115 -14.23 26.95 2.37
N LEU A 116 -15.56 26.91 2.32
CA LEU A 116 -16.37 27.61 1.35
C LEU A 116 -16.28 29.12 1.58
N GLY A 117 -16.32 29.61 2.83
CA GLY A 117 -16.15 31.03 3.15
C GLY A 117 -14.84 31.64 2.62
N GLY A 118 -13.72 30.92 2.75
CA GLY A 118 -12.40 31.36 2.27
C GLY A 118 -12.22 31.28 0.75
N LEU A 119 -12.72 30.22 0.11
CA LEU A 119 -12.65 30.05 -1.35
C LEU A 119 -13.63 30.99 -2.09
N LEU A 120 -14.80 31.23 -1.51
CA LEU A 120 -15.87 32.05 -2.09
C LEU A 120 -15.69 33.53 -1.82
N GLY A 121 -15.02 33.88 -0.70
CA GLY A 121 -14.58 35.25 -0.43
C GLY A 121 -13.66 35.80 -1.53
N ASN A 122 -12.86 34.94 -2.17
CA ASN A 122 -11.97 35.30 -3.27
C ASN A 122 -12.58 35.14 -4.68
N LEU A 123 -13.70 34.42 -4.84
CA LEU A 123 -14.32 34.12 -6.14
C LEU A 123 -15.62 34.89 -6.44
N GLY A 124 -16.00 35.83 -5.58
CA GLY A 124 -17.11 36.75 -5.81
C GLY A 124 -18.46 36.20 -5.38
N SER A 125 -19.31 37.12 -4.92
CA SER A 125 -20.59 36.93 -4.23
C SER A 125 -21.66 36.09 -4.93
N SER A 126 -21.46 35.72 -6.20
CA SER A 126 -22.41 34.93 -6.99
C SER A 126 -22.30 33.42 -6.75
N LEU A 127 -21.12 32.90 -6.43
CA LEU A 127 -20.91 31.49 -6.05
C LEU A 127 -21.28 31.24 -4.57
N ALA A 128 -21.03 32.22 -3.70
CA ALA A 128 -21.44 32.21 -2.30
C ALA A 128 -22.96 32.03 -2.10
N ARG A 129 -23.78 32.57 -3.00
CA ARG A 129 -25.24 32.46 -2.96
C ARG A 129 -25.80 31.10 -3.44
N LEU A 130 -24.99 30.26 -4.09
CA LEU A 130 -25.35 28.91 -4.49
C LEU A 130 -24.90 27.84 -3.48
N LEU A 131 -24.06 28.21 -2.50
CA LEU A 131 -23.29 27.28 -1.66
C LEU A 131 -23.61 27.39 -0.16
N GLY A 132 -24.77 27.93 0.22
CA GLY A 132 -25.36 27.71 1.55
C GLY A 132 -25.88 26.28 1.77
N GLN A 133 -25.27 25.31 1.08
CA GLN A 133 -25.64 23.90 1.07
C GLN A 133 -24.38 23.10 1.36
N VAL A 134 -24.47 22.23 2.36
CA VAL A 134 -23.53 21.13 2.60
C VAL A 134 -23.28 20.42 1.27
N VAL A 135 -22.10 20.61 0.67
CA VAL A 135 -21.77 20.00 -0.61
C VAL A 135 -21.22 18.61 -0.34
N ASN A 136 -22.02 17.59 -0.68
CA ASN A 136 -21.58 16.20 -0.71
C ASN A 136 -21.06 15.88 -2.10
N LEU A 137 -19.76 15.61 -2.20
CA LEU A 137 -19.06 15.23 -3.41
C LEU A 137 -18.76 13.74 -3.34
N LEU A 138 -19.23 12.98 -4.34
CA LEU A 138 -18.72 11.63 -4.55
C LEU A 138 -17.35 11.76 -5.23
N VAL A 139 -16.29 11.40 -4.51
CA VAL A 139 -14.91 11.52 -4.99
C VAL A 139 -14.36 10.12 -5.23
N ASN A 140 -13.81 9.93 -6.43
CA ASN A 140 -13.05 8.74 -6.78
C ASN A 140 -11.58 9.11 -6.89
N LEU A 141 -10.70 8.35 -6.26
CA LEU A 141 -9.26 8.54 -6.30
C LEU A 141 -8.60 7.28 -6.85
N LEU A 142 -7.69 7.44 -7.80
CA LEU A 142 -6.93 6.33 -8.38
C LEU A 142 -5.50 6.37 -7.84
N ALA A 143 -5.10 5.32 -7.14
CA ALA A 143 -3.70 5.02 -6.85
C ALA A 143 -3.17 4.05 -7.91
N LEU A 144 -2.32 4.56 -8.81
CA LEU A 144 -1.84 3.81 -9.98
C LEU A 144 -1.09 2.53 -9.62
N GLU A 145 -0.25 2.61 -8.59
CA GLU A 145 0.53 1.46 -8.14
C GLU A 145 0.83 1.58 -6.65
N ILE A 146 0.58 0.52 -5.89
CA ILE A 146 1.00 0.40 -4.49
C ILE A 146 2.02 -0.72 -4.38
N ASN A 147 3.23 -0.39 -3.94
CA ASN A 147 4.31 -1.33 -3.76
C ASN A 147 4.42 -1.75 -2.28
N ILE A 148 4.51 -3.06 -2.07
CA ILE A 148 4.64 -3.68 -0.74
C ILE A 148 5.80 -4.66 -0.76
N VAL A 149 6.56 -4.69 0.34
CA VAL A 149 7.55 -5.74 0.60
C VAL A 149 7.08 -6.59 1.77
N VAL A 150 7.02 -7.90 1.53
CA VAL A 150 6.70 -8.90 2.54
C VAL A 150 7.96 -9.72 2.82
N THR A 151 8.32 -9.84 4.09
CA THR A 151 9.40 -10.74 4.52
C THR A 151 8.79 -11.95 5.19
N VAL A 152 9.14 -13.13 4.69
CA VAL A 152 8.68 -14.42 5.17
C VAL A 152 9.87 -15.16 5.75
N GLU A 153 9.68 -15.82 6.89
CA GLU A 153 10.68 -16.66 7.51
C GLU A 153 10.12 -18.04 7.81
N GLN A 154 10.94 -19.07 7.59
CA GLN A 154 10.65 -20.43 8.02
C GLN A 154 11.91 -21.06 8.60
N ARG A 155 11.74 -21.82 9.69
CA ARG A 155 12.81 -22.69 10.18
C ARG A 155 12.85 -23.99 9.37
N LEU A 156 14.05 -24.49 9.07
CA LEU A 156 14.29 -25.71 8.29
C LEU A 156 14.20 -26.97 9.17
N ILE A 157 13.20 -27.01 10.06
CA ILE A 157 12.88 -28.17 10.90
C ILE A 157 11.57 -28.79 10.41
N PRO A 158 11.42 -30.13 10.49
CA PRO A 158 10.19 -30.81 10.09
C PRO A 158 8.97 -30.22 10.82
N GLY A 159 7.93 -29.87 10.06
CA GLY A 159 6.68 -29.32 10.60
C GLY A 159 6.67 -27.79 10.85
N SER A 160 7.76 -27.06 10.58
CA SER A 160 7.72 -25.59 10.61
C SER A 160 6.93 -25.05 9.40
N THR A 161 6.12 -24.03 9.64
CA THR A 161 5.41 -23.28 8.60
C THR A 161 6.05 -21.91 8.36
N CYS A 162 5.77 -21.33 7.20
CA CYS A 162 6.15 -19.96 6.88
C CYS A 162 5.45 -18.96 7.80
N THR A 163 6.18 -17.92 8.22
CA THR A 163 5.66 -16.83 9.03
C THR A 163 6.00 -15.49 8.39
N VAL A 164 5.06 -14.55 8.36
CA VAL A 164 5.32 -13.19 7.88
C VAL A 164 5.91 -12.36 9.01
N THR A 165 7.21 -12.07 8.94
CA THR A 165 7.91 -11.30 9.97
C THR A 165 7.90 -9.80 9.70
N SER A 166 7.74 -9.40 8.43
CA SER A 166 7.62 -7.99 8.05
C SER A 166 6.64 -7.80 6.91
N PHE A 167 5.88 -6.72 6.97
CA PHE A 167 4.98 -6.25 5.92
C PHE A 167 5.11 -4.73 5.87
N ARG A 168 5.58 -4.20 4.74
CA ARG A 168 5.86 -2.77 4.60
C ARG A 168 5.36 -2.23 3.27
N VAL A 169 4.47 -1.25 3.34
CA VAL A 169 4.09 -0.43 2.18
C VAL A 169 5.24 0.51 1.86
N THR A 170 5.94 0.27 0.74
CA THR A 170 7.14 1.04 0.36
C THR A 170 6.78 2.31 -0.40
N ARG A 171 5.78 2.24 -1.28
CA ARG A 171 5.35 3.37 -2.10
C ARG A 171 3.87 3.26 -2.47
N ILE A 172 3.17 4.39 -2.41
CA ILE A 172 1.90 4.59 -3.10
C ILE A 172 2.20 5.59 -4.20
N SER A 173 2.06 5.17 -5.46
CA SER A 173 2.23 6.03 -6.62
C SER A 173 1.08 7.03 -6.71
N GLU A 174 1.32 8.14 -7.42
CA GLU A 174 0.43 9.30 -7.59
C GLU A 174 -1.06 8.99 -7.42
N ILE A 175 -1.70 9.65 -6.46
CA ILE A 175 -3.15 9.56 -6.21
C ILE A 175 -3.84 10.63 -7.06
N LYS A 176 -4.66 10.21 -8.01
CA LYS A 176 -5.36 11.11 -8.93
C LYS A 176 -6.84 11.18 -8.61
N LEU A 177 -7.40 12.38 -8.51
CA LEU A 177 -8.85 12.54 -8.46
C LEU A 177 -9.46 12.24 -9.84
N LEU A 178 -10.46 11.37 -9.84
CA LEU A 178 -11.28 11.01 -10.98
C LEU A 178 -12.68 11.62 -10.81
N ASN A 179 -13.29 12.00 -11.93
CA ASN A 179 -14.71 12.36 -12.04
C ASN A 179 -15.17 13.53 -11.15
N LEU A 180 -14.61 14.71 -11.34
CA LEU A 180 -15.15 15.94 -10.77
C LEU A 180 -15.41 16.98 -11.87
N ASN A 181 -16.67 17.38 -12.02
CA ASN A 181 -17.08 18.55 -12.81
C ASN A 181 -16.79 19.85 -12.04
N LEU A 182 -15.57 19.96 -11.50
CA LEU A 182 -15.10 21.12 -10.74
C LEU A 182 -14.06 21.88 -11.56
N THR A 183 -13.84 23.15 -11.22
CA THR A 183 -12.76 23.94 -11.81
C THR A 183 -11.41 23.30 -11.46
N GLN A 184 -10.41 23.43 -12.35
CA GLN A 184 -9.07 22.86 -12.13
C GLN A 184 -8.45 23.33 -10.79
N LEU A 185 -8.74 24.57 -10.37
CA LEU A 185 -8.29 25.12 -9.09
C LEU A 185 -8.83 24.32 -7.90
N LEU A 186 -10.12 23.97 -7.92
CA LEU A 186 -10.77 23.23 -6.83
C LEU A 186 -10.36 21.76 -6.83
N VAL A 187 -10.12 21.16 -8.01
CA VAL A 187 -9.55 19.81 -8.13
C VAL A 187 -8.13 19.77 -7.54
N GLY A 188 -7.30 20.77 -7.83
CA GLY A 188 -5.96 20.88 -7.25
C GLY A 188 -5.99 20.98 -5.73
N LEU A 189 -6.82 21.87 -5.19
CA LEU A 189 -6.92 22.09 -3.74
C LEU A 189 -7.49 20.86 -3.00
N LEU A 190 -8.53 20.21 -3.56
CA LEU A 190 -9.02 18.95 -3.01
C LEU A 190 -7.97 17.84 -3.12
N GLY A 191 -7.18 17.81 -4.20
CA GLY A 191 -6.06 16.90 -4.35
C GLY A 191 -5.03 17.05 -3.24
N ASP A 192 -4.60 18.28 -2.97
CA ASP A 192 -3.58 18.57 -1.96
C ASP A 192 -4.03 18.18 -0.55
N ILE A 193 -5.33 18.31 -0.26
CA ILE A 193 -5.87 17.97 1.07
C ILE A 193 -6.19 16.47 1.19
N LEU A 194 -6.81 15.87 0.17
CA LEU A 194 -7.27 14.49 0.24
C LEU A 194 -6.13 13.48 0.08
N THR A 195 -5.14 13.75 -0.76
CA THR A 195 -4.01 12.85 -1.02
C THR A 195 -3.31 12.34 0.25
N PRO A 196 -2.87 13.20 1.20
CA PRO A 196 -2.19 12.73 2.41
C PRO A 196 -3.10 11.92 3.35
N VAL A 197 -4.40 12.28 3.41
CA VAL A 197 -5.39 11.55 4.22
C VAL A 197 -5.62 10.16 3.62
N VAL A 198 -5.82 10.09 2.30
CA VAL A 198 -6.04 8.83 1.57
C VAL A 198 -4.80 7.93 1.63
N ASP A 199 -3.58 8.46 1.49
CA ASP A 199 -2.34 7.67 1.66
C ASP A 199 -2.29 7.03 3.06
N THR A 200 -2.65 7.79 4.11
CA THR A 200 -2.68 7.28 5.48
C THR A 200 -3.75 6.19 5.66
N LEU A 201 -4.97 6.43 5.18
CA LEU A 201 -6.08 5.48 5.28
C LEU A 201 -5.78 4.19 4.50
N LEU A 202 -5.23 4.29 3.29
CA LEU A 202 -4.80 3.15 2.49
C LEU A 202 -3.71 2.34 3.19
N ARG A 203 -2.67 2.99 3.73
CA ARG A 203 -1.62 2.29 4.48
C ARG A 203 -2.18 1.51 5.66
N ASN A 204 -3.09 2.11 6.41
CA ASN A 204 -3.75 1.46 7.54
C ASN A 204 -4.58 0.25 7.10
N LEU A 205 -5.35 0.38 6.02
CA LEU A 205 -6.12 -0.73 5.46
C LEU A 205 -5.22 -1.87 4.99
N LEU A 206 -4.15 -1.56 4.26
CA LEU A 206 -3.18 -2.56 3.79
C LEU A 206 -2.51 -3.29 4.96
N GLN A 207 -2.12 -2.55 5.99
CA GLN A 207 -1.44 -3.10 7.17
C GLN A 207 -2.35 -4.01 8.01
N ARG A 208 -3.66 -3.75 8.04
CA ARG A 208 -4.62 -4.47 8.88
C ARG A 208 -5.32 -5.60 8.13
N GLN A 209 -5.96 -5.28 7.00
CA GLN A 209 -6.85 -6.19 6.28
C GLN A 209 -6.04 -7.03 5.28
N VAL A 210 -5.36 -6.38 4.33
CA VAL A 210 -4.60 -7.09 3.28
C VAL A 210 -3.46 -7.93 3.86
N ARG A 211 -2.76 -7.41 4.88
CA ARG A 211 -1.75 -8.19 5.61
C ARG A 211 -2.34 -9.47 6.21
N ALA A 212 -3.55 -9.44 6.78
CA ALA A 212 -4.15 -10.61 7.40
C ALA A 212 -4.42 -11.73 6.38
N ILE A 213 -4.92 -11.36 5.20
CA ILE A 213 -5.16 -12.27 4.07
C ILE A 213 -3.84 -12.91 3.62
N ILE A 214 -2.81 -12.08 3.39
CA ILE A 214 -1.49 -12.55 2.97
C ILE A 214 -0.86 -13.46 4.04
N VAL A 215 -0.98 -13.12 5.32
CA VAL A 215 -0.49 -13.97 6.43
C VAL A 215 -1.19 -15.32 6.42
N SER A 216 -2.52 -15.33 6.27
CA SER A 216 -3.33 -16.55 6.24
C SER A 216 -2.90 -17.50 5.11
N GLU A 217 -2.65 -16.98 3.91
CA GLU A 217 -2.18 -17.81 2.79
C GLU A 217 -0.72 -18.25 2.94
N ILE A 218 0.18 -17.36 3.37
CA ILE A 218 1.60 -17.70 3.54
C ILE A 218 1.78 -18.77 4.62
N GLN A 219 0.99 -18.76 5.69
CA GLN A 219 1.06 -19.77 6.75
C GLN A 219 0.71 -21.19 6.28
N LYS A 220 0.05 -21.34 5.12
CA LYS A 220 -0.24 -22.64 4.50
C LYS A 220 0.97 -23.22 3.76
N ILE A 221 2.01 -22.41 3.53
CA ILE A 221 3.21 -22.83 2.81
C ILE A 221 4.18 -23.52 3.77
N THR A 222 4.76 -24.62 3.27
CA THR A 222 5.94 -25.27 3.85
C THR A 222 7.03 -25.34 2.78
N ILE A 223 8.15 -24.69 3.04
CA ILE A 223 9.35 -24.71 2.20
C ILE A 223 10.24 -25.89 2.62
N THR A 224 10.66 -26.67 1.64
CA THR A 224 11.57 -27.81 1.82
C THR A 224 12.94 -27.52 1.21
N GLN A 225 13.98 -28.23 1.66
CA GLN A 225 15.37 -27.96 1.23
C GLN A 225 15.61 -28.16 -0.28
N ASP A 226 14.77 -28.92 -0.98
CA ASP A 226 14.84 -29.09 -2.43
C ASP A 226 14.27 -27.89 -3.22
N MET A 227 13.80 -26.83 -2.55
CA MET A 227 13.19 -25.65 -3.18
C MET A 227 14.17 -24.47 -3.34
N PHE A 228 15.38 -24.56 -2.77
CA PHE A 228 16.37 -23.49 -2.83
C PHE A 228 17.78 -24.04 -2.66
N THR A 229 18.77 -23.26 -3.09
CA THR A 229 20.19 -23.53 -2.84
C THR A 229 20.78 -22.37 -2.05
N CYS A 230 21.37 -22.63 -0.88
CA CYS A 230 22.15 -21.63 -0.14
C CYS A 230 23.60 -21.62 -0.68
N ASN A 231 24.15 -20.42 -0.91
CA ASN A 231 25.50 -20.22 -1.43
C ASN A 231 26.44 -19.63 -0.37
#